data_AF-A0A9P8MLV3-F1
#
_entry.id   AF-A0A9P8MLV3-F1
#
_cell.length_a   1.000
_cell.length_b   1.000
_cell.length_c   1.000
_cell.angle_alpha   90.00
_cell.angle_beta   90.00
_cell.angle_gamma   90.00
#
_symmetry.space_group_name_H-M   'P 1'
#
loop_
_entity.id
_entity.type
_entity.pdbx_description
1 polymer ?
#
loop_
_entity_poly.entity_id
_entity_poly.type
_entity_poly.pdbx_seq_one_letter_code
_entity_poly.pdbx_strand_id
1 'polypeptide(L)'
;MPPHSSHILQPLDVGCFGPLKQAYGRQIEKKMRAGTSHITKEDFFPAFFAAFQEAMTEKNIQSSFRGAGIAPLDPDAVISRLDVKPRTPTPSEEGHGRPEPWVSKTPNNPTEASSQTDFIKGRISRHQNSSPTSIYEAVDRLSKGARGIMHQIALLKSENRILREENEILSRRRKAKKSRLRKGGSMTLSEGQDLQAQNEMDAQLRQEMRQNGGRKSRRVVKEQRCGVCGKTGHNARNCEIVVEMSEEDDSD
;
A
#
# COMPACT_ATOMS: atom_id res chain seq x y z
N MET A 1 25.12 -17.81 33.40
CA MET A 1 24.31 -18.87 32.76
C MET A 1 25.27 -19.84 32.07
N PRO A 2 25.07 -21.16 32.14
CA PRO A 2 25.95 -22.14 31.49
C PRO A 2 26.07 -21.92 29.98
N PRO A 3 27.19 -22.26 29.34
CA PRO A 3 27.30 -22.25 27.88
C PRO A 3 26.20 -23.09 27.21
N HIS A 4 25.78 -22.69 26.00
CA HIS A 4 24.79 -23.39 25.17
C HIS A 4 23.39 -23.61 25.78
N SER A 5 23.04 -22.93 26.87
CA SER A 5 21.75 -23.12 27.56
C SER A 5 20.71 -22.02 27.29
N SER A 6 20.98 -21.08 26.36
CA SER A 6 20.09 -19.94 26.11
C SER A 6 18.68 -20.37 25.66
N HIS A 7 18.61 -21.34 24.76
CA HIS A 7 17.38 -21.93 24.24
C HIS A 7 16.48 -22.62 25.30
N ILE A 8 16.97 -22.77 26.53
CA ILE A 8 16.25 -23.41 27.64
C ILE A 8 16.02 -22.44 28.79
N LEU A 9 17.03 -21.61 29.11
CA LEU A 9 17.02 -20.76 30.30
C LEU A 9 16.66 -19.30 30.01
N GLN A 10 16.69 -18.84 28.76
CA GLN A 10 16.35 -17.46 28.43
C GLN A 10 14.88 -17.36 27.98
N PRO A 11 14.01 -16.65 28.74
CA PRO A 11 12.59 -16.54 28.40
C PRO A 11 12.35 -16.08 26.95
N LEU A 12 13.14 -15.11 26.46
CA LEU A 12 12.99 -14.62 25.09
C LEU A 12 13.18 -15.72 24.04
N ASP A 13 14.20 -16.56 24.20
CA ASP A 13 14.46 -17.69 23.31
C ASP A 13 13.40 -18.79 23.46
N VAL A 14 12.93 -19.05 24.69
CA VAL A 14 11.99 -20.13 25.01
C VAL A 14 10.59 -19.87 24.44
N GLY A 15 10.10 -18.62 24.46
CA GLY A 15 8.68 -18.39 24.13
C GLY A 15 8.34 -17.08 23.40
N CYS A 16 9.23 -16.09 23.32
CA CYS A 16 8.91 -14.82 22.65
C CYS A 16 9.40 -14.78 21.19
N PHE A 17 10.61 -15.25 20.92
CA PHE A 17 11.22 -15.15 19.59
C PHE A 17 10.60 -16.10 18.56
N GLY A 18 10.05 -17.23 18.96
CA GLY A 18 9.28 -18.11 18.07
C GLY A 18 8.07 -17.39 17.46
N PRO A 19 7.11 -16.92 18.30
CA PRO A 19 5.97 -16.12 17.85
C PRO A 19 6.38 -14.87 17.06
N LEU A 20 7.44 -14.16 17.48
CA LEU A 20 7.94 -12.98 16.78
C LEU A 20 8.39 -13.32 15.35
N LYS A 21 9.19 -14.39 15.18
CA LYS A 21 9.62 -14.85 13.85
C LYS A 21 8.44 -15.22 12.96
N GLN A 22 7.43 -15.88 13.52
CA GLN A 22 6.21 -16.25 12.77
C GLN A 22 5.40 -15.01 12.36
N ALA A 23 5.15 -14.09 13.30
CA ALA A 23 4.41 -12.86 13.02
C ALA A 23 5.13 -12.00 11.99
N TYR A 24 6.45 -11.84 12.11
CA TYR A 24 7.25 -11.13 11.13
C TYR A 24 7.23 -11.84 9.76
N GLY A 25 7.35 -13.17 9.73
CA GLY A 25 7.20 -13.97 8.52
C GLY A 25 5.88 -13.69 7.80
N ARG A 26 4.76 -13.61 8.54
CA ARG A 26 3.45 -13.23 7.99
C ARG A 26 3.43 -11.82 7.39
N GLN A 27 4.11 -10.86 8.03
CA GLN A 27 4.21 -9.48 7.49
C GLN A 27 4.99 -9.46 6.17
N ILE A 28 6.08 -10.22 6.08
CA ILE A 28 6.88 -10.31 4.85
C ILE A 28 6.12 -11.05 3.75
N GLU A 29 5.43 -12.14 4.08
CA GLU A 29 4.61 -12.88 3.12
C GLU A 29 3.51 -12.00 2.51
N LYS A 30 2.85 -11.16 3.33
CA LYS A 30 1.87 -10.17 2.83
C LYS A 30 2.51 -9.21 1.82
N LYS A 31 3.71 -8.70 2.10
CA LYS A 31 4.44 -7.82 1.17
C LYS A 31 4.88 -8.53 -0.11
N MET A 32 5.32 -9.78 -0.01
CA MET A 32 5.68 -10.59 -1.17
C MET A 32 4.48 -10.85 -2.07
N ARG A 33 3.32 -11.18 -1.49
CA ARG A 33 2.04 -11.32 -2.23
C ARG A 33 1.61 -10.01 -2.89
N ALA A 34 2.01 -8.87 -2.36
CA ALA A 34 1.80 -7.56 -2.96
C ALA A 34 2.84 -7.19 -4.05
N GLY A 35 3.70 -8.12 -4.47
CA GLY A 35 4.72 -7.89 -5.50
C GLY A 35 6.00 -7.23 -5.00
N THR A 36 6.18 -7.09 -3.68
CA THR A 36 7.44 -6.56 -3.11
C THR A 36 8.42 -7.70 -2.91
N SER A 37 9.44 -7.79 -3.77
CA SER A 37 10.49 -8.83 -3.72
C SER A 37 11.68 -8.47 -2.82
N HIS A 38 11.79 -7.21 -2.38
CA HIS A 38 12.89 -6.73 -1.55
C HIS A 38 12.38 -5.88 -0.39
N ILE A 39 12.84 -6.19 0.83
CA ILE A 39 12.48 -5.47 2.06
C ILE A 39 13.53 -4.40 2.35
N THR A 40 13.14 -3.13 2.26
CA THR A 40 14.02 -2.01 2.64
C THR A 40 13.97 -1.75 4.14
N LYS A 41 14.85 -0.90 4.67
CA LYS A 41 14.77 -0.45 6.08
C LYS A 41 13.42 0.22 6.41
N GLU A 42 12.86 0.95 5.45
CA GLU A 42 11.56 1.62 5.57
C GLU A 42 10.40 0.61 5.60
N ASP A 43 10.61 -0.61 5.10
CA ASP A 43 9.65 -1.72 5.19
C ASP A 43 9.87 -2.56 6.45
N PHE A 44 11.14 -2.74 6.85
CA PHE A 44 11.54 -3.54 8.01
C PHE A 44 10.92 -3.01 9.29
N PHE A 45 11.12 -1.72 9.63
CA PHE A 45 10.72 -1.20 10.93
C PHE A 45 9.20 -1.28 11.16
N PRO A 46 8.33 -0.86 10.22
CA PRO A 46 6.88 -1.02 10.40
C PRO A 46 6.46 -2.49 10.52
N ALA A 47 7.01 -3.38 9.68
CA ALA A 47 6.69 -4.80 9.71
C ALA A 47 7.15 -5.47 11.02
N PHE A 48 8.36 -5.15 11.46
CA PHE A 48 8.91 -5.63 12.73
C PHE A 48 8.11 -5.10 13.91
N PHE A 49 7.77 -3.80 13.92
CA PHE A 49 7.01 -3.20 15.00
C PHE A 49 5.61 -3.84 15.13
N ALA A 50 4.91 -4.04 14.01
CA ALA A 50 3.63 -4.75 14.01
C ALA A 50 3.77 -6.19 14.53
N ALA A 51 4.79 -6.92 14.08
CA ALA A 51 5.07 -8.27 14.56
C ALA A 51 5.46 -8.30 16.06
N PHE A 52 6.18 -7.29 16.52
CA PHE A 52 6.58 -7.13 17.91
C PHE A 52 5.37 -6.91 18.81
N GLN A 53 4.45 -6.01 18.43
CA GLN A 53 3.20 -5.80 19.17
C GLN A 53 2.33 -7.06 19.22
N GLU A 54 2.32 -7.85 18.15
CA GLU A 54 1.57 -9.11 18.08
C GLU A 54 2.21 -10.21 18.95
N ALA A 55 3.54 -10.28 19.00
CA ALA A 55 4.26 -11.37 19.66
C ALA A 55 4.59 -11.08 21.14
N MET A 56 4.92 -9.85 21.50
CA MET A 56 5.32 -9.45 22.86
C MET A 56 4.12 -9.14 23.76
N THR A 57 3.20 -10.10 23.84
CA THR A 57 2.03 -10.00 24.72
C THR A 57 2.39 -10.43 26.14
N GLU A 58 1.67 -9.91 27.13
CA GLU A 58 1.85 -10.31 28.53
C GLU A 58 1.77 -11.83 28.70
N LYS A 59 0.81 -12.48 28.04
CA LYS A 59 0.66 -13.93 28.05
C LYS A 59 1.90 -14.66 27.53
N ASN A 60 2.48 -14.20 26.42
CA ASN A 60 3.69 -14.81 25.84
C ASN A 60 4.90 -14.57 26.73
N ILE A 61 5.01 -13.41 27.36
CA ILE A 61 6.09 -13.10 28.29
C ILE A 61 5.97 -14.01 29.52
N GLN A 62 4.80 -14.06 30.18
CA GLN A 62 4.58 -14.92 31.35
C GLN A 62 4.81 -16.40 31.04
N SER A 63 4.32 -16.89 29.90
CA SER A 63 4.55 -18.29 29.49
C SER A 63 6.02 -18.58 29.21
N SER A 64 6.76 -17.60 28.69
CA SER A 64 8.20 -17.70 28.47
C SER A 64 8.99 -17.82 29.77
N PHE A 65 8.66 -17.03 30.78
CA PHE A 65 9.27 -17.12 32.11
C PHE A 65 8.95 -18.44 32.81
N ARG A 66 7.71 -18.91 32.68
CA ARG A 66 7.31 -20.24 33.18
C ARG A 66 8.04 -21.36 32.44
N GLY A 67 8.15 -21.26 31.11
CA GLY A 67 8.83 -22.25 30.28
C GLY A 67 10.34 -22.33 30.50
N ALA A 68 10.95 -21.24 31.01
CA ALA A 68 12.34 -21.20 31.46
C ALA A 68 12.50 -21.61 32.93
N GLY A 69 11.41 -21.97 33.63
CA GLY A 69 11.43 -22.37 35.03
C GLY A 69 11.75 -21.24 36.02
N ILE A 70 11.60 -19.97 35.62
CA ILE A 70 12.00 -18.81 36.42
C ILE A 70 10.84 -18.26 37.26
N ALA A 71 9.65 -18.14 36.66
CA ALA A 71 8.48 -17.58 37.34
C ALA A 71 7.18 -18.33 36.97
N PRO A 72 6.60 -19.10 37.92
CA PRO A 72 7.18 -19.49 39.21
C PRO A 72 8.48 -20.30 39.03
N LEU A 73 9.32 -20.33 40.07
CA LEU A 73 10.57 -21.10 40.05
C LEU A 73 10.24 -22.59 39.99
N ASP A 74 10.61 -23.25 38.89
CA ASP A 74 10.34 -24.65 38.61
C ASP A 74 11.52 -25.27 37.84
N PRO A 75 12.53 -25.81 38.55
CA PRO A 75 13.68 -26.45 37.93
C PRO A 75 13.33 -27.70 37.13
N ASP A 76 12.28 -28.44 37.52
CA ASP A 76 11.90 -29.70 36.88
C ASP A 76 11.33 -29.48 35.47
N ALA A 77 10.63 -28.35 35.25
CA ALA A 77 10.19 -27.91 33.93
C ALA A 77 11.34 -27.72 32.94
N VAL A 78 12.55 -27.42 33.43
CA VAL A 78 13.78 -27.26 32.64
C VAL A 78 14.51 -28.60 32.49
N ILE A 79 14.70 -29.32 33.60
CA ILE A 79 15.47 -30.59 33.63
C ILE A 79 14.80 -31.65 32.74
N SER A 80 13.47 -31.75 32.77
CA SER A 80 12.72 -32.72 31.94
C SER A 80 12.91 -32.53 30.43
N ARG A 81 13.30 -31.33 29.97
CA ARG A 81 13.58 -31.06 28.54
C ARG A 81 14.99 -31.44 28.11
N LEU A 82 15.90 -31.66 29.06
CA LEU A 82 17.27 -32.10 28.78
C LEU A 82 17.34 -33.60 28.49
N ASP A 83 16.35 -34.38 28.92
CA ASP A 83 16.20 -35.81 28.60
C ASP A 83 15.67 -35.98 27.16
N VAL A 84 16.53 -35.70 26.18
CA VAL A 84 16.22 -35.85 24.75
C VAL A 84 16.20 -37.33 24.38
N LYS A 85 15.00 -37.91 24.24
CA LYS A 85 14.82 -39.18 23.52
C LYS A 85 14.72 -38.91 22.03
N PRO A 86 15.65 -39.42 21.18
CA PRO A 86 15.55 -39.24 19.74
C PRO A 86 14.26 -39.91 19.24
N ARG A 87 13.34 -39.10 18.71
CA ARG A 87 12.19 -39.59 17.95
C ARG A 87 12.53 -39.55 16.48
N THR A 88 12.63 -40.73 15.86
CA THR A 88 12.65 -40.86 14.40
C THR A 88 11.28 -40.41 13.87
N PRO A 89 11.20 -39.43 12.96
CA PRO A 89 9.94 -39.11 12.33
C PRO A 89 9.46 -40.33 11.54
N THR A 90 8.25 -40.79 11.83
CA THR A 90 7.56 -41.81 11.03
C THR A 90 7.39 -41.26 9.60
N PRO A 91 7.71 -42.02 8.54
CA PRO A 91 7.46 -41.59 7.18
C PRO A 91 5.98 -41.26 7.02
N SER A 92 5.67 -40.04 6.58
CA SER A 92 4.32 -39.68 6.17
C SER A 92 4.01 -40.49 4.92
N GLU A 93 3.02 -41.38 5.00
CA GLU A 93 2.49 -42.04 3.81
C GLU A 93 2.06 -40.97 2.81
N GLU A 94 2.73 -40.95 1.66
CA GLU A 94 2.35 -40.12 0.53
C GLU A 94 0.98 -40.60 0.06
N GLY A 95 -0.04 -39.78 0.31
CA GLY A 95 -1.38 -39.99 -0.20
C GLY A 95 -1.33 -40.13 -1.72
N HIS A 96 -1.74 -41.29 -2.19
CA HIS A 96 -1.80 -41.65 -3.60
C HIS A 96 -2.57 -40.56 -4.37
N GLY A 97 -2.01 -40.20 -5.53
CA GLY A 97 -2.46 -39.12 -6.40
C GLY A 97 -3.98 -39.07 -6.53
N ARG A 98 -4.54 -37.92 -6.17
CA ARG A 98 -5.90 -37.53 -6.52
C ARG A 98 -6.03 -37.65 -8.05
N PRO A 99 -7.05 -38.35 -8.59
CA PRO A 99 -7.32 -38.31 -10.02
C PRO A 99 -7.47 -36.87 -10.45
N GLU A 100 -6.83 -36.49 -11.55
CA GLU A 100 -6.98 -35.16 -12.12
C GLU A 100 -8.48 -34.80 -12.18
N PRO A 101 -8.89 -33.64 -11.65
CA PRO A 101 -10.25 -33.19 -11.81
C PRO A 101 -10.50 -33.01 -13.31
N TRP A 102 -11.39 -33.84 -13.84
CA TRP A 102 -11.97 -33.72 -15.18
C TRP A 102 -12.13 -32.23 -15.56
N VAL A 103 -11.41 -31.81 -16.59
CA VAL A 103 -11.46 -30.42 -17.08
C VAL A 103 -12.78 -30.22 -17.82
N SER A 104 -13.78 -29.73 -17.10
CA SER A 104 -15.01 -29.22 -17.71
C SER A 104 -14.67 -28.06 -18.64
N LYS A 105 -15.20 -28.11 -19.88
CA LYS A 105 -15.15 -27.06 -20.93
C LYS A 105 -15.87 -25.78 -20.47
N THR A 106 -15.30 -25.13 -19.47
CA THR A 106 -15.73 -23.85 -18.94
C THR A 106 -15.39 -22.79 -19.98
N PRO A 107 -16.35 -21.93 -20.38
CA PRO A 107 -16.03 -20.82 -21.26
C PRO A 107 -15.00 -19.92 -20.55
N ASN A 108 -13.83 -19.75 -21.14
CA ASN A 108 -12.72 -19.00 -20.55
C ASN A 108 -12.62 -17.56 -21.07
N ASN A 109 -13.46 -17.18 -22.03
CA ASN A 109 -13.50 -15.83 -22.57
C ASN A 109 -14.94 -15.38 -22.89
N PRO A 110 -15.17 -14.05 -23.02
CA PRO A 110 -16.51 -13.50 -23.28
C PRO A 110 -17.15 -14.01 -24.58
N THR A 111 -16.35 -14.30 -25.60
CA THR A 111 -16.81 -14.81 -26.90
C THR A 111 -17.35 -16.23 -26.76
N GLU A 112 -16.65 -17.12 -26.05
CA GLU A 112 -17.12 -18.47 -25.72
C GLU A 112 -18.39 -18.46 -24.87
N ALA A 113 -18.46 -17.55 -23.89
CA ALA A 113 -19.65 -17.38 -23.06
C ALA A 113 -20.87 -16.96 -23.90
N SER A 114 -20.67 -16.04 -24.86
CA SER A 114 -21.70 -15.58 -25.79
C SER A 114 -22.15 -16.71 -26.72
N SER A 115 -21.20 -17.42 -27.34
CA SER A 115 -21.47 -18.58 -28.21
C SER A 115 -22.20 -19.71 -27.49
N GLN A 116 -21.84 -20.02 -26.24
CA GLN A 116 -22.57 -21.01 -25.43
C GLN A 116 -23.98 -20.52 -25.07
N THR A 117 -24.14 -19.24 -24.76
CA THR A 117 -25.44 -18.63 -24.46
C THR A 117 -26.36 -18.69 -25.68
N ASP A 118 -25.87 -18.36 -26.87
CA ASP A 118 -26.65 -18.40 -28.11
C ASP A 118 -26.96 -19.84 -28.53
N PHE A 119 -26.05 -20.78 -28.29
CA PHE A 119 -26.32 -22.22 -28.43
C PHE A 119 -27.46 -22.69 -27.51
N ILE A 120 -27.48 -22.27 -26.25
CA ILE A 120 -28.55 -22.59 -25.29
C ILE A 120 -29.88 -21.98 -25.73
N LYS A 121 -29.90 -20.69 -26.10
CA LYS A 121 -31.10 -20.01 -26.63
C LYS A 121 -31.66 -20.78 -27.84
N GLY A 122 -30.79 -21.16 -28.78
CA GLY A 122 -31.17 -21.92 -29.97
C GLY A 122 -31.72 -23.32 -29.68
N ARG A 123 -31.34 -23.97 -28.56
CA ARG A 123 -31.95 -25.24 -28.12
C ARG A 123 -33.32 -25.02 -27.49
N ILE A 124 -33.46 -23.98 -26.66
CA ILE A 124 -34.74 -23.60 -26.04
C ILE A 124 -35.77 -23.30 -27.12
N SER A 125 -35.42 -22.47 -28.12
CA SER A 125 -36.34 -22.07 -29.19
C SER A 125 -36.79 -23.22 -30.10
N ARG A 126 -36.01 -24.31 -30.20
CA ARG A 126 -36.31 -25.48 -31.04
C ARG A 126 -36.91 -26.66 -30.27
N HIS A 127 -37.11 -26.52 -28.97
CA HIS A 127 -37.57 -27.61 -28.13
C HIS A 127 -39.06 -27.92 -28.36
N GLN A 128 -39.38 -29.10 -28.91
CA GLN A 128 -40.75 -29.55 -29.18
C GLN A 128 -41.15 -30.70 -28.24
N ASN A 129 -41.58 -30.37 -27.01
CA ASN A 129 -42.13 -31.32 -26.02
C ASN A 129 -41.26 -32.56 -25.69
N SER A 130 -39.96 -32.51 -25.99
CA SER A 130 -38.99 -33.56 -25.66
C SER A 130 -38.48 -33.41 -24.21
N SER A 131 -37.55 -34.27 -23.77
CA SER A 131 -36.96 -34.12 -22.43
C SER A 131 -36.02 -32.88 -22.36
N PRO A 132 -36.22 -31.96 -21.40
CA PRO A 132 -35.42 -30.74 -21.25
C PRO A 132 -34.04 -30.96 -20.61
N THR A 133 -33.68 -32.20 -20.23
CA THR A 133 -32.43 -32.53 -19.51
C THR A 133 -31.18 -31.92 -20.15
N SER A 134 -31.11 -31.95 -21.47
CA SER A 134 -29.97 -31.44 -22.23
C SER A 134 -29.82 -29.91 -22.23
N ILE A 135 -30.94 -29.19 -22.00
CA ILE A 135 -30.95 -27.74 -21.80
C ILE A 135 -30.51 -27.43 -20.37
N TYR A 136 -31.03 -28.17 -19.38
CA TYR A 136 -30.60 -28.02 -17.98
C TYR A 136 -29.11 -28.27 -17.79
N GLU A 137 -28.54 -29.30 -18.43
CA GLU A 137 -27.09 -29.53 -18.40
C GLU A 137 -26.29 -28.35 -18.98
N ALA A 138 -26.77 -27.74 -20.06
CA ALA A 138 -26.07 -26.62 -20.67
C ALA A 138 -26.14 -25.36 -19.80
N VAL A 139 -27.28 -25.13 -19.13
CA VAL A 139 -27.44 -24.07 -18.14
C VAL A 139 -26.55 -24.30 -16.91
N ASP A 140 -26.46 -25.54 -16.40
CA ASP A 140 -25.59 -25.89 -15.28
C ASP A 140 -24.10 -25.65 -15.61
N ARG A 141 -23.67 -25.98 -16.85
CA ARG A 141 -22.32 -25.67 -17.34
C ARG A 141 -22.04 -24.17 -17.34
N LEU A 142 -22.98 -23.36 -17.83
CA LEU A 142 -22.86 -21.89 -17.83
C LEU A 142 -22.80 -21.34 -16.40
N SER A 143 -23.65 -21.83 -15.49
CA SER A 143 -23.66 -21.46 -14.07
C SER A 143 -22.35 -21.80 -13.37
N LYS A 144 -21.78 -22.99 -13.63
CA LYS A 144 -20.45 -23.38 -13.15
C LYS A 144 -19.36 -22.44 -13.67
N GLY A 145 -19.40 -22.09 -14.95
CA GLY A 145 -18.46 -21.13 -15.53
C GLY A 145 -18.56 -19.73 -14.95
N ALA A 146 -19.79 -19.22 -14.79
CA ALA A 146 -20.03 -17.93 -14.14
C ALA A 146 -19.50 -17.90 -12.70
N ARG A 147 -19.69 -18.99 -11.94
CA ARG A 147 -19.09 -19.14 -10.60
C ARG A 147 -17.55 -19.09 -10.64
N GLY A 148 -16.93 -19.82 -11.55
CA GLY A 148 -15.47 -19.79 -11.74
C GLY A 148 -14.94 -18.38 -12.03
N ILE A 149 -15.57 -17.67 -12.97
CA ILE A 149 -15.22 -16.30 -13.33
C ILE A 149 -15.43 -15.36 -12.14
N MET A 150 -16.54 -15.48 -11.41
CA MET A 150 -16.79 -14.66 -10.22
C MET A 150 -15.72 -14.85 -9.14
N HIS A 151 -15.28 -16.08 -8.90
CA HIS A 151 -14.17 -16.34 -7.98
C HIS A 151 -12.86 -15.69 -8.46
N GLN A 152 -12.52 -15.84 -9.75
CA GLN A 152 -11.33 -15.19 -10.32
C GLN A 152 -11.41 -13.66 -10.22
N ILE A 153 -12.56 -13.06 -10.53
CA ILE A 153 -12.78 -11.62 -10.41
C ILE A 153 -12.62 -11.16 -8.96
N ALA A 154 -13.13 -11.92 -7.98
CA ALA A 154 -12.95 -11.59 -6.57
C ALA A 154 -11.47 -11.60 -6.16
N LEU A 155 -10.71 -12.62 -6.58
CA LEU A 155 -9.27 -12.71 -6.33
C LEU A 155 -8.53 -11.54 -7.00
N LEU A 156 -8.74 -11.31 -8.29
CA LEU A 156 -8.13 -10.22 -9.05
C LEU A 156 -8.46 -8.85 -8.46
N LYS A 157 -9.71 -8.61 -8.04
CA LYS A 157 -10.09 -7.36 -7.37
C LYS A 157 -9.34 -7.15 -6.06
N SER A 158 -9.16 -8.21 -5.27
CA SER A 158 -8.42 -8.13 -4.01
C SER A 158 -6.94 -7.84 -4.23
N GLU A 159 -6.33 -8.50 -5.22
CA GLU A 159 -4.94 -8.27 -5.62
C GLU A 159 -4.75 -6.85 -6.18
N ASN A 160 -5.64 -6.39 -7.06
CA ASN A 160 -5.57 -5.04 -7.63
C ASN A 160 -5.68 -3.95 -6.54
N ARG A 161 -6.50 -4.17 -5.50
CA ARG A 161 -6.59 -3.27 -4.35
C ARG A 161 -5.26 -3.19 -3.61
N ILE A 162 -4.68 -4.35 -3.27
CA ILE A 162 -3.39 -4.43 -2.57
C ILE A 162 -2.28 -3.75 -3.39
N LEU A 163 -2.21 -4.04 -4.70
CA LEU A 163 -1.22 -3.44 -5.60
C LEU A 163 -1.36 -1.92 -5.72
N ARG A 164 -2.59 -1.39 -5.67
CA ARG A 164 -2.82 0.06 -5.69
C ARG A 164 -2.36 0.72 -4.39
N GLU A 165 -2.66 0.13 -3.25
CA GLU A 165 -2.23 0.63 -1.93
C GLU A 165 -0.70 0.67 -1.81
N GLU A 166 0.00 -0.42 -2.17
CA GLU A 166 1.47 -0.46 -2.13
C GLU A 166 2.09 0.49 -3.18
N ASN A 167 1.52 0.61 -4.38
CA ASN A 167 2.00 1.61 -5.36
C ASN A 167 1.84 3.04 -4.85
N GLU A 168 0.77 3.33 -4.11
CA GLU A 168 0.59 4.65 -3.51
C GLU A 168 1.67 4.93 -2.47
N ILE A 169 1.98 3.97 -1.60
CA ILE A 169 3.08 4.07 -0.62
C ILE A 169 4.41 4.30 -1.34
N LEU A 170 4.73 3.51 -2.37
CA LEU A 170 5.96 3.66 -3.15
C LEU A 170 6.02 5.00 -3.88
N SER A 171 4.89 5.48 -4.43
CA SER A 171 4.80 6.77 -5.10
C SER A 171 5.04 7.92 -4.12
N ARG A 172 4.44 7.88 -2.92
CA ARG A 172 4.70 8.84 -1.84
C ARG A 172 6.19 8.83 -1.45
N ARG A 173 6.81 7.65 -1.30
CA ARG A 173 8.25 7.52 -1.01
C ARG A 173 9.13 8.13 -2.10
N ARG A 174 8.83 7.88 -3.39
CA ARG A 174 9.58 8.46 -4.52
C ARG A 174 9.46 9.98 -4.57
N LYS A 175 8.31 10.53 -4.18
CA LYS A 175 8.07 11.99 -4.13
C LYS A 175 8.71 12.66 -2.91
N ALA A 176 8.93 11.92 -1.82
CA ALA A 176 9.56 12.44 -0.62
C ALA A 176 11.01 12.83 -0.89
N LYS A 177 11.35 14.11 -0.67
CA LYS A 177 12.74 14.58 -0.77
C LYS A 177 13.54 14.04 0.42
N LYS A 178 14.67 13.37 0.13
CA LYS A 178 15.62 12.93 1.16
C LYS A 178 16.40 14.14 1.69
N SER A 179 15.82 14.84 2.66
CA SER A 179 16.53 15.88 3.41
C SER A 179 17.45 15.23 4.43
N ARG A 180 18.73 15.59 4.41
CA ARG A 180 19.68 15.13 5.42
C ARG A 180 19.47 16.00 6.67
N LEU A 181 18.89 15.43 7.72
CA LEU A 181 18.59 16.15 8.98
C LEU A 181 19.83 16.71 9.67
N ARG A 182 21.01 16.11 9.48
CA ARG A 182 22.27 16.61 10.06
C ARG A 182 23.52 16.17 9.30
N LYS A 183 24.60 16.93 9.44
CA LYS A 183 25.92 16.61 8.87
C LYS A 183 26.85 15.79 9.80
N GLY A 184 26.46 15.50 11.07
CA GLY A 184 27.19 14.56 11.95
C GLY A 184 26.95 14.72 13.48
N GLY A 185 27.24 13.67 14.27
CA GLY A 185 27.16 13.56 15.75
C GLY A 185 25.86 12.90 16.31
N SER A 186 25.72 12.77 17.63
CA SER A 186 24.54 12.19 18.31
C SER A 186 23.37 13.17 18.35
N MET A 187 22.15 12.72 18.03
CA MET A 187 20.90 13.47 18.08
C MET A 187 19.91 12.72 18.96
N THR A 188 19.20 13.43 19.82
CA THR A 188 18.15 12.82 20.64
C THR A 188 16.85 12.64 19.84
N LEU A 189 15.98 11.72 20.27
CA LEU A 189 14.69 11.48 19.61
C LEU A 189 13.81 12.74 19.59
N SER A 190 13.79 13.50 20.70
CA SER A 190 13.03 14.74 20.81
C SER A 190 13.51 15.79 19.81
N GLU A 191 14.83 16.03 19.74
CA GLU A 191 15.42 16.96 18.76
C GLU A 191 15.04 16.59 17.33
N GLY A 192 15.02 15.29 17.01
CA GLY A 192 14.58 14.80 15.70
C GLY A 192 13.12 15.10 15.41
N GLN A 193 12.24 14.92 16.40
CA GLN A 193 10.81 15.22 16.28
C GLN A 193 10.55 16.72 16.10
N ASP A 194 11.23 17.57 16.88
CA ASP A 194 11.09 19.03 16.81
C ASP A 194 11.53 19.56 15.43
N LEU A 195 12.64 19.05 14.89
CA LEU A 195 13.11 19.38 13.54
C LEU A 195 12.12 18.95 12.45
N GLN A 196 11.47 17.79 12.63
CA GLN A 196 10.46 17.34 11.69
C GLN A 196 9.22 18.25 11.72
N ALA A 197 8.73 18.58 12.92
CA ALA A 197 7.62 19.50 13.09
C ALA A 197 7.91 20.88 12.48
N GLN A 198 9.12 21.41 12.68
CA GLN A 198 9.56 22.67 12.04
C GLN A 198 9.56 22.58 10.51
N ASN A 199 10.07 21.48 9.94
CA ASN A 199 10.07 21.30 8.48
C ASN A 199 8.65 21.20 7.91
N GLU A 200 7.72 20.57 8.63
CA GLU A 200 6.31 20.46 8.23
C GLU A 200 5.61 21.84 8.27
N MET A 201 5.85 22.61 9.34
CA MET A 201 5.39 24.00 9.46
C MET A 201 5.93 24.87 8.31
N ASP A 202 7.22 24.78 8.01
CA ASP A 202 7.86 25.52 6.91
C ASP A 202 7.30 25.13 5.53
N ALA A 203 7.01 23.83 5.33
CA ALA A 203 6.40 23.34 4.10
C ALA A 203 4.98 23.88 3.93
N GLN A 204 4.18 23.90 5.00
CA GLN A 204 2.85 24.50 5.02
C GLN A 204 2.91 26.00 4.70
N LEU A 205 3.78 26.76 5.37
CA LEU A 205 3.99 28.18 5.10
C LEU A 205 4.37 28.44 3.63
N ARG A 206 5.28 27.65 3.06
CA ARG A 206 5.64 27.77 1.63
C ARG A 206 4.47 27.45 0.70
N GLN A 207 3.63 26.49 1.06
CA GLN A 207 2.45 26.14 0.28
C GLN A 207 1.39 27.23 0.37
N GLU A 208 1.12 27.77 1.55
CA GLU A 208 0.22 28.91 1.76
C GLU A 208 0.71 30.14 1.00
N MET A 209 2.01 30.47 1.06
CA MET A 209 2.58 31.56 0.27
C MET A 209 2.39 31.38 -1.24
N ARG A 210 2.51 30.13 -1.75
CA ARG A 210 2.25 29.82 -3.17
C ARG A 210 0.78 29.97 -3.53
N GLN A 211 -0.13 29.56 -2.66
CA GLN A 211 -1.57 29.71 -2.86
C GLN A 211 -2.01 31.18 -2.77
N ASN A 212 -1.40 31.95 -1.85
CA ASN A 212 -1.74 33.35 -1.61
C ASN A 212 -1.04 34.31 -2.59
N GLY A 213 0.02 33.88 -3.28
CA GLY A 213 0.69 34.64 -4.35
C GLY A 213 -0.20 34.98 -5.56
N GLY A 214 -1.38 34.35 -5.68
CA GLY A 214 -2.42 34.75 -6.64
C GLY A 214 -3.20 36.01 -6.25
N ARG A 215 -3.23 36.37 -4.97
CA ARG A 215 -3.76 37.65 -4.49
C ARG A 215 -2.63 38.68 -4.51
N LYS A 216 -2.34 39.22 -5.70
CA LYS A 216 -1.51 40.43 -5.81
C LYS A 216 -2.06 41.46 -4.83
N SER A 217 -1.24 41.86 -3.86
CA SER A 217 -1.45 43.09 -3.08
C SER A 217 -1.87 44.16 -4.07
N ARG A 218 -3.03 44.76 -3.80
CA ARG A 218 -3.69 45.83 -4.55
C ARG A 218 -2.61 46.70 -5.19
N ARG A 219 -2.40 46.54 -6.51
CA ARG A 219 -1.49 47.42 -7.27
C ARG A 219 -1.91 48.83 -6.89
N VAL A 220 -1.01 49.58 -6.26
CA VAL A 220 -1.15 51.03 -6.13
C VAL A 220 -1.45 51.50 -7.55
N VAL A 221 -2.68 51.97 -7.77
CA VAL A 221 -3.14 52.43 -9.07
C VAL A 221 -2.21 53.58 -9.43
N LYS A 222 -1.30 53.37 -10.38
CA LYS A 222 -0.52 54.47 -10.94
C LYS A 222 -1.52 55.51 -11.42
N GLU A 223 -1.48 56.71 -10.86
CA GLU A 223 -2.34 57.81 -11.27
C GLU A 223 -2.23 58.00 -12.79
N GLN A 224 -3.38 57.91 -13.47
CA GLN A 224 -3.42 58.10 -14.92
C GLN A 224 -3.06 59.57 -15.24
N ARG A 225 -2.10 59.72 -16.14
CA ARG A 225 -1.61 61.01 -16.64
C ARG A 225 -2.16 61.25 -18.05
N CYS A 226 -2.43 62.50 -18.39
CA CYS A 226 -2.85 62.91 -19.72
C CYS A 226 -1.75 62.57 -20.75
N GLY A 227 -2.11 61.88 -21.84
CA GLY A 227 -1.15 61.51 -22.89
C GLY A 227 -0.59 62.68 -23.70
N VAL A 228 -1.23 63.85 -23.63
CA VAL A 228 -0.80 65.06 -24.37
C VAL A 228 0.12 65.93 -23.50
N CYS A 229 -0.21 66.15 -22.23
CA CYS A 229 0.54 67.07 -21.36
C CYS A 229 1.21 66.43 -20.12
N GLY A 230 0.99 65.14 -19.86
CA GLY A 230 1.60 64.40 -18.76
C GLY A 230 1.07 64.71 -17.35
N LYS A 231 0.11 65.63 -17.19
CA LYS A 231 -0.49 65.99 -15.90
C LYS A 231 -1.61 65.02 -15.51
N THR A 232 -1.80 64.81 -14.20
CA THR A 232 -2.92 64.00 -13.66
C THR A 232 -4.20 64.84 -13.58
N GLY A 233 -5.37 64.20 -13.51
CA GLY A 233 -6.67 64.89 -13.32
C GLY A 233 -7.48 65.15 -14.61
N HIS A 234 -6.90 64.93 -15.79
CA HIS A 234 -7.63 64.93 -17.07
C HIS A 234 -6.99 63.95 -18.06
N ASN A 235 -7.67 63.69 -19.18
CA ASN A 235 -7.17 62.82 -20.25
C ASN A 235 -6.92 63.61 -21.54
N ALA A 236 -6.31 62.97 -22.54
CA ALA A 236 -5.91 63.60 -23.81
C ALA A 236 -7.04 64.30 -24.57
N ARG A 237 -8.29 63.82 -24.45
CA ARG A 237 -9.46 64.37 -25.16
C ARG A 237 -9.96 65.68 -24.56
N ASN A 238 -9.57 65.96 -23.33
CA ASN A 238 -10.00 67.13 -22.55
C ASN A 238 -8.80 68.04 -22.25
N CYS A 239 -7.71 67.85 -22.99
CA CYS A 239 -6.48 68.59 -22.79
C CYS A 239 -6.55 69.90 -23.58
N GLU A 240 -6.54 71.02 -22.88
CA GLU A 240 -6.64 72.37 -23.47
C GLU A 240 -5.32 72.85 -24.12
N ILE A 241 -4.31 71.98 -24.23
CA ILE A 241 -3.05 72.31 -24.92
C ILE A 241 -3.22 72.06 -26.42
N VAL A 242 -3.21 73.14 -27.20
CA VAL A 242 -3.17 73.09 -28.66
C VAL A 242 -1.72 72.83 -29.09
N VAL A 243 -1.48 71.71 -29.76
CA VAL A 243 -0.19 71.40 -30.39
C VAL A 243 -0.27 71.90 -31.83
N GLU A 244 0.46 72.98 -32.16
CA GLU A 244 0.70 73.36 -33.55
C GLU A 244 1.56 72.28 -34.23
N MET A 245 1.04 71.68 -35.29
CA MET A 245 1.77 70.74 -36.14
C MET A 245 2.43 71.53 -37.27
N SER A 246 3.77 71.60 -37.25
CA SER A 246 4.56 72.03 -38.41
C SER A 246 4.62 70.88 -39.41
N GLU A 247 4.06 71.08 -40.60
CA GLU A 247 4.18 70.18 -41.75
C GLU A 247 5.56 70.39 -42.39
N GLU A 248 6.36 69.33 -42.46
CA GLU A 248 7.55 69.27 -43.34
C GLU A 248 7.26 68.29 -44.48
N ASP A 249 7.37 68.82 -45.70
CA ASP A 249 7.11 68.19 -47.00
C ASP A 249 8.05 67.01 -47.29
N ASP A 250 7.45 65.94 -47.83
CA ASP A 250 8.13 64.80 -48.47
C ASP A 250 8.70 65.21 -49.84
N SER A 251 9.93 64.80 -50.14
CA SER A 251 10.46 64.71 -51.51
C SER A 251 11.46 63.55 -51.62
N ASP A 252 11.01 62.51 -52.33
CA ASP A 252 11.66 61.36 -53.00
C ASP A 252 12.73 60.49 -52.27
#